data_AF-A0A7K0D9P2-F1
#
_entry.id   AF-A0A7K0D9P2-F1
#
_cell.length_a   1.000
_cell.length_b   1.000
_cell.length_c   1.000
_cell.angle_alpha   90.00
_cell.angle_beta   90.00
_cell.angle_gamma   90.00
#
_symmetry.space_group_name_H-M   'P 1'
#
loop_
_entity.id
_entity.type
_entity.pdbx_description
1 polymer ?
#
loop_
_entity_poly.entity_id
_entity_poly.type
_entity_poly.pdbx_seq_one_letter_code
_entity_poly.pdbx_strand_id
1 'polypeptide(L)'
;MTDSAPESTPPAAPQWDVQTVPPEWEPPPGLIEAAAANAGGSVVDIDPAWVDDPSGYVPPGAVRGLFPVDEHGKLIREYHRNPAHTAPRDDFRNLYVDNEVGLLVLGENPEGTVREYLTNTLTSQVPGTGVEWIWVAEAPGHQVAGKPAEDDQIILTRLAVGIPFAVSVRAPEREREVLAGTFSIIWAGLDETEPRLRVWLDLWESLEWAVEQFPTRMYEV
;
A
#
# COMPACT_ATOMS: atom_id res chain seq x y z
N MET A 1 14.35 -40.04 14.58
CA MET A 1 13.05 -39.57 14.05
C MET A 1 13.23 -38.09 13.75
N THR A 2 13.47 -37.76 12.49
CA THR A 2 13.58 -36.39 12.00
C THR A 2 12.17 -35.89 11.71
N ASP A 3 11.67 -35.04 12.58
CA ASP A 3 10.39 -34.34 12.42
C ASP A 3 10.60 -33.26 11.35
N SER A 4 10.05 -33.49 10.15
CA SER A 4 10.08 -32.50 9.07
C SER A 4 8.87 -31.60 9.25
N ALA A 5 9.11 -30.31 9.46
CA ALA A 5 8.06 -29.30 9.53
C ALA A 5 7.21 -29.35 8.25
N PRO A 6 5.88 -29.17 8.35
CA PRO A 6 5.03 -29.14 7.17
C PRO A 6 5.39 -27.93 6.30
N GLU A 7 5.77 -28.23 5.06
CA GLU A 7 5.98 -27.27 4.00
C GLU A 7 4.70 -26.45 3.82
N SER A 8 4.79 -25.15 4.14
CA SER A 8 3.65 -24.24 4.01
C SER A 8 3.30 -24.11 2.53
N THR A 9 2.20 -24.73 2.13
CA THR A 9 1.69 -24.57 0.76
C THR A 9 1.29 -23.11 0.59
N PRO A 10 1.83 -22.39 -0.42
CA PRO A 10 1.42 -21.02 -0.67
C PRO A 10 -0.10 -20.99 -0.95
N PRO A 11 -0.82 -19.93 -0.54
CA PRO A 11 -2.24 -19.82 -0.81
C PRO A 11 -2.47 -19.97 -2.32
N ALA A 12 -3.45 -20.78 -2.70
CA ALA A 12 -3.84 -20.93 -4.10
C ALA A 12 -4.14 -19.55 -4.68
N ALA A 13 -3.56 -19.23 -5.84
CA ALA A 13 -3.86 -18.00 -6.55
C ALA A 13 -5.40 -17.88 -6.70
N PRO A 14 -5.97 -16.66 -6.54
CA PRO A 14 -7.40 -16.48 -6.70
C PRO A 14 -7.82 -17.06 -8.05
N GLN A 15 -8.74 -18.02 -8.03
CA GLN A 15 -9.22 -18.65 -9.25
C GLN A 15 -10.15 -17.65 -9.94
N TRP A 16 -9.67 -17.05 -11.03
CA TRP A 16 -10.43 -16.09 -11.80
C TRP A 16 -11.62 -16.80 -12.48
N ASP A 17 -12.75 -16.12 -12.56
CA ASP A 17 -13.93 -16.65 -13.25
C ASP A 17 -13.72 -16.46 -14.76
N VAL A 18 -13.34 -17.53 -15.46
CA VAL A 18 -13.06 -17.49 -16.90
C VAL A 18 -14.36 -17.49 -17.70
N GLN A 19 -14.50 -16.53 -18.61
CA GLN A 19 -15.62 -16.39 -19.51
C GLN A 19 -15.12 -16.36 -20.96
N THR A 20 -15.76 -17.11 -21.85
CA THR A 20 -15.50 -16.98 -23.28
C THR A 20 -16.09 -15.68 -23.80
N VAL A 21 -15.28 -14.91 -24.53
CA VAL A 21 -15.74 -13.69 -25.18
C VAL A 21 -16.49 -14.07 -26.48
N PRO A 22 -17.75 -13.64 -26.66
CA PRO A 22 -18.55 -14.00 -27.83
C PRO A 22 -17.84 -13.66 -29.15
N PRO A 23 -17.95 -14.50 -30.21
CA PRO A 23 -17.30 -14.27 -31.50
C PRO A 23 -17.60 -12.92 -32.15
N GLU A 24 -18.81 -12.40 -31.95
CA GLU A 24 -19.33 -11.14 -32.47
C GLU A 24 -18.84 -9.91 -31.71
N TRP A 25 -18.24 -10.08 -30.53
CA TRP A 25 -17.65 -8.96 -29.81
C TRP A 25 -16.39 -8.48 -30.54
N GLU A 26 -16.35 -7.19 -30.81
CA GLU A 26 -15.20 -6.49 -31.37
C GLU A 26 -14.45 -5.76 -30.26
N PRO A 27 -13.17 -6.10 -30.01
CA PRO A 27 -12.38 -5.44 -28.99
C PRO A 27 -12.19 -3.95 -29.33
N PRO A 28 -12.30 -3.04 -28.35
CA PRO A 28 -11.98 -1.63 -28.55
C PRO A 28 -10.55 -1.45 -29.08
N PRO A 29 -10.29 -0.43 -29.94
CA PRO A 29 -8.95 -0.20 -30.50
C PRO A 29 -7.85 -0.08 -29.45
N GLY A 30 -8.10 0.61 -28.34
CA GLY A 30 -7.13 0.75 -27.25
C GLY A 30 -6.79 -0.58 -26.57
N LEU A 31 -7.73 -1.54 -26.52
CA LEU A 31 -7.46 -2.87 -25.99
C LEU A 31 -6.58 -3.70 -26.94
N ILE A 32 -6.80 -3.56 -28.26
CA ILE A 32 -5.95 -4.19 -29.27
C ILE A 32 -4.52 -3.64 -29.19
N GLU A 33 -4.38 -2.32 -29.07
CA GLU A 33 -3.08 -1.66 -28.93
C GLU A 33 -2.36 -2.10 -27.65
N ALA A 34 -3.06 -2.12 -26.51
CA ALA A 34 -2.51 -2.60 -25.25
C ALA A 34 -2.10 -4.08 -25.33
N ALA A 35 -2.87 -4.92 -26.02
CA ALA A 35 -2.51 -6.33 -26.22
C ALA A 35 -1.25 -6.47 -27.08
N ALA A 36 -1.14 -5.70 -28.18
CA ALA A 36 0.03 -5.71 -29.03
C ALA A 36 1.30 -5.29 -28.28
N ALA A 37 1.18 -4.36 -27.31
CA ALA A 37 2.28 -3.93 -26.46
C ALA A 37 2.66 -4.94 -25.35
N ASN A 38 1.79 -5.92 -25.04
CA ASN A 38 1.95 -6.86 -23.92
C ASN A 38 1.88 -8.33 -24.36
N ALA A 39 2.61 -8.69 -25.41
CA ALA A 39 2.65 -10.06 -25.94
C ALA A 39 3.08 -11.09 -24.86
N GLY A 40 2.34 -12.20 -24.78
CA GLY A 40 2.53 -13.25 -23.77
C GLY A 40 2.04 -12.90 -22.36
N GLY A 41 1.43 -11.72 -22.18
CA GLY A 41 0.95 -11.22 -20.90
C GLY A 41 -0.58 -11.13 -20.83
N SER A 42 -1.05 -10.05 -20.22
CA SER A 42 -2.48 -9.73 -20.12
C SER A 42 -2.69 -8.22 -20.12
N VAL A 43 -3.89 -7.78 -20.51
CA VAL A 43 -4.35 -6.41 -20.36
C VAL A 43 -5.41 -6.37 -19.27
N VAL A 44 -5.21 -5.53 -18.26
CA VAL A 44 -6.11 -5.42 -17.09
C VAL A 44 -7.29 -4.51 -17.41
N ASP A 45 -8.51 -4.95 -17.06
CA ASP A 45 -9.71 -4.11 -17.09
C ASP A 45 -9.87 -3.43 -15.71
N ILE A 46 -9.62 -2.13 -15.68
CA ILE A 46 -9.64 -1.30 -14.47
C ILE A 46 -10.97 -0.54 -14.42
N ASP A 47 -11.60 -0.50 -13.24
CA ASP A 47 -12.84 0.24 -13.04
C ASP A 47 -12.61 1.77 -12.99
N PRO A 48 -13.04 2.54 -14.01
CA PRO A 48 -12.84 3.98 -14.03
C PRO A 48 -13.69 4.71 -12.98
N ALA A 49 -14.62 4.03 -12.29
CA ALA A 49 -15.33 4.65 -11.17
C ALA A 49 -14.41 4.94 -9.98
N TRP A 50 -13.29 4.21 -9.86
CA TRP A 50 -12.41 4.24 -8.69
C TRP A 50 -10.96 4.61 -9.00
N VAL A 51 -10.55 4.55 -10.28
CA VAL A 51 -9.20 4.89 -10.72
C VAL A 51 -9.31 5.83 -11.91
N ASP A 52 -8.83 7.07 -11.73
CA ASP A 52 -8.86 8.10 -12.78
C ASP A 52 -7.59 8.00 -13.67
N ASP A 53 -6.44 7.59 -13.10
CA ASP A 53 -5.19 7.28 -13.82
C ASP A 53 -4.88 5.76 -13.80
N PRO A 54 -5.12 5.02 -14.90
CA PRO A 54 -4.88 3.59 -14.97
C PRO A 54 -3.39 3.21 -15.11
N SER A 55 -2.50 4.19 -15.31
CA SER A 55 -1.04 3.95 -15.38
C SER A 55 -0.34 4.07 -14.03
N GLY A 56 -1.02 4.66 -13.04
CA GLY A 56 -0.56 4.74 -11.66
C GLY A 56 -0.85 3.48 -10.85
N TYR A 57 -0.90 3.63 -9.53
CA TYR A 57 -1.21 2.53 -8.65
C TYR A 57 -2.70 2.13 -8.73
N VAL A 58 -2.95 0.85 -8.98
CA VAL A 58 -4.30 0.29 -9.10
C VAL A 58 -4.56 -0.65 -7.93
N PRO A 59 -5.52 -0.33 -7.01
CA PRO A 59 -5.87 -1.26 -5.95
C PRO A 59 -6.51 -2.53 -6.52
N PRO A 60 -6.21 -3.74 -5.99
CA PRO A 60 -6.73 -5.01 -6.50
C PRO A 60 -8.25 -5.07 -6.61
N GLY A 61 -8.96 -4.42 -5.68
CA GLY A 61 -10.42 -4.32 -5.72
C GLY A 61 -10.94 -3.57 -6.94
N ALA A 62 -10.17 -2.63 -7.51
CA ALA A 62 -10.55 -1.87 -8.69
C ALA A 62 -10.31 -2.58 -10.02
N VAL A 63 -9.67 -3.74 -10.01
CA VAL A 63 -9.54 -4.58 -11.19
C VAL A 63 -10.85 -5.35 -11.38
N ARG A 64 -11.55 -5.12 -12.50
CA ARG A 64 -12.74 -5.90 -12.89
C ARG A 64 -12.38 -7.28 -13.41
N GLY A 65 -11.25 -7.37 -14.10
CA GLY A 65 -10.84 -8.55 -14.81
C GLY A 65 -9.55 -8.33 -15.60
N LEU A 66 -9.20 -9.30 -16.43
CA LEU A 66 -8.13 -9.17 -17.41
C LEU A 66 -8.48 -9.91 -18.70
N PHE A 67 -7.86 -9.45 -19.79
CA PHE A 67 -7.85 -10.12 -21.08
C PHE A 67 -6.47 -10.75 -21.29
N PRO A 68 -6.37 -12.09 -21.38
CA PRO A 68 -5.11 -12.75 -21.68
C PRO A 68 -4.67 -12.48 -23.12
N VAL A 69 -3.35 -12.41 -23.33
CA VAL A 69 -2.73 -12.08 -24.61
C VAL A 69 -1.76 -13.19 -25.02
N ASP A 70 -1.86 -13.64 -26.26
CA ASP A 70 -0.95 -14.65 -26.80
C ASP A 70 0.47 -14.09 -27.04
N GLU A 71 1.41 -14.98 -27.34
CA GLU A 71 2.82 -14.65 -27.61
C GLU A 71 3.02 -13.71 -28.83
N HIS A 72 1.97 -13.47 -29.61
CA HIS A 72 1.98 -12.58 -30.78
C HIS A 72 1.27 -11.25 -30.53
N GLY A 73 0.87 -10.96 -29.28
CA GLY A 73 0.20 -9.72 -28.93
C GLY A 73 -1.28 -9.69 -29.35
N LYS A 74 -1.90 -10.84 -29.57
CA LYS A 74 -3.35 -10.93 -29.87
C LYS A 74 -4.12 -11.35 -28.64
N LEU A 75 -5.30 -10.78 -28.47
CA LEU A 75 -6.23 -11.16 -27.42
C LEU A 75 -6.64 -12.63 -27.60
N ILE A 76 -6.43 -13.42 -26.56
CA ILE A 76 -7.10 -14.70 -26.39
C ILE A 76 -8.57 -14.36 -26.10
N ARG A 77 -9.53 -15.02 -26.76
CA ARG A 77 -10.97 -14.71 -26.67
C ARG A 77 -11.60 -15.17 -25.34
N GLU A 78 -10.95 -14.82 -24.26
CA GLU A 78 -11.35 -15.08 -22.90
C GLU A 78 -11.33 -13.77 -22.11
N TYR A 79 -12.19 -13.68 -21.11
CA TYR A 79 -12.16 -12.65 -20.11
C TYR A 79 -12.10 -13.34 -18.75
N HIS A 80 -11.04 -13.05 -18.01
CA HIS A 80 -10.84 -13.60 -16.67
C HIS A 80 -11.39 -12.56 -15.71
N ARG A 81 -12.56 -12.81 -15.13
CA ARG A 81 -13.19 -11.87 -14.21
C ARG A 81 -12.58 -12.00 -12.83
N ASN A 82 -12.31 -10.85 -12.19
CA ASN A 82 -11.81 -10.81 -10.83
C ASN A 82 -12.96 -11.03 -9.83
N PRO A 83 -12.99 -12.13 -9.07
CA PRO A 83 -14.03 -12.36 -8.07
C PRO A 83 -13.91 -11.42 -6.87
N ALA A 84 -12.76 -10.77 -6.68
CA ALA A 84 -12.50 -9.79 -5.63
C ALA A 84 -12.79 -8.34 -6.07
N HIS A 85 -13.39 -8.12 -7.26
CA HIS A 85 -13.78 -6.78 -7.72
C HIS A 85 -14.78 -6.14 -6.74
N THR A 86 -14.34 -5.08 -6.06
CA THR A 86 -15.11 -4.36 -5.04
C THR A 86 -14.54 -2.95 -4.88
N ALA A 87 -15.39 -2.01 -4.46
CA ALA A 87 -14.94 -0.64 -4.23
C ALA A 87 -13.75 -0.64 -3.25
N PRO A 88 -12.64 0.05 -3.57
CA PRO A 88 -11.50 0.16 -2.69
C PRO A 88 -11.91 0.71 -1.32
N ARG A 89 -11.26 0.17 -0.29
CA ARG A 89 -11.48 0.52 1.12
C ARG A 89 -10.14 0.54 1.82
N ASP A 90 -10.17 1.03 3.06
CA ASP A 90 -9.02 0.92 3.93
C ASP A 90 -8.58 -0.53 4.09
N ASP A 91 -7.28 -0.76 3.97
CA ASP A 91 -6.64 -2.03 4.20
C ASP A 91 -5.34 -1.83 4.97
N PHE A 92 -5.44 -2.00 6.28
CA PHE A 92 -4.33 -1.90 7.22
C PHE A 92 -3.82 -3.28 7.65
N ARG A 93 -4.20 -4.38 6.99
CA ARG A 93 -3.81 -5.74 7.44
C ARG A 93 -2.29 -5.88 7.60
N ASN A 94 -1.54 -5.29 6.67
CA ASN A 94 -0.07 -5.31 6.71
C ASN A 94 0.53 -4.42 7.82
N LEU A 95 -0.21 -3.44 8.36
CA LEU A 95 0.24 -2.62 9.49
C LEU A 95 0.58 -3.46 10.72
N TYR A 96 -0.05 -4.63 10.85
CA TYR A 96 0.10 -5.54 11.99
C TYR A 96 1.19 -6.61 11.79
N VAL A 97 1.78 -6.71 10.60
CA VAL A 97 2.83 -7.69 10.31
C VAL A 97 4.17 -7.18 10.85
N ASP A 98 4.77 -7.93 11.77
CA ASP A 98 6.10 -7.68 12.36
C ASP A 98 6.33 -6.26 12.91
N ASN A 99 5.26 -5.62 13.42
CA ASN A 99 5.25 -4.21 13.81
C ASN A 99 4.84 -3.96 15.27
N GLU A 100 5.09 -4.90 16.18
CA GLU A 100 4.64 -4.83 17.58
C GLU A 100 5.03 -3.52 18.28
N VAL A 101 6.28 -3.07 18.12
CA VAL A 101 6.79 -1.84 18.75
C VAL A 101 6.10 -0.59 18.18
N GLY A 102 5.86 -0.55 16.87
CA GLY A 102 5.10 0.52 16.23
C GLY A 102 3.66 0.59 16.71
N LEU A 103 3.00 -0.57 16.84
CA LEU A 103 1.62 -0.65 17.33
C LEU A 103 1.48 -0.13 18.77
N LEU A 104 2.46 -0.39 19.63
CA LEU A 104 2.46 0.11 21.02
C LEU A 104 2.34 1.64 21.10
N VAL A 105 3.03 2.37 20.21
CA VAL A 105 3.03 3.85 20.23
C VAL A 105 1.89 4.46 19.41
N LEU A 106 1.32 3.72 18.47
CA LEU A 106 0.15 4.16 17.70
C LEU A 106 -1.15 4.11 18.52
N GLY A 107 -1.14 3.40 19.65
CA GLY A 107 -2.21 3.35 20.62
C GLY A 107 -3.29 2.32 20.30
N GLU A 108 -4.46 2.46 20.93
CA GLU A 108 -5.55 1.47 20.85
C GLU A 108 -6.24 1.41 19.47
N ASN A 109 -6.09 2.45 18.64
CA ASN A 109 -6.64 2.51 17.29
C ASN A 109 -5.55 2.88 16.27
N PRO A 110 -4.62 1.96 15.95
CA PRO A 110 -3.50 2.25 15.06
C PRO A 110 -3.94 2.74 13.67
N GLU A 111 -4.99 2.13 13.12
CA GLU A 111 -5.54 2.48 11.80
C GLU A 111 -6.07 3.91 11.77
N GLY A 112 -6.85 4.28 12.79
CA GLY A 112 -7.36 5.64 12.96
C GLY A 112 -6.23 6.66 13.13
N THR A 113 -5.22 6.33 13.94
CA THR A 113 -4.04 7.19 14.16
C THR A 113 -3.27 7.43 12.86
N VAL A 114 -2.97 6.38 12.10
CA VAL A 114 -2.26 6.52 10.80
C VAL A 114 -3.08 7.34 9.82
N ARG A 115 -4.39 7.05 9.71
CA ARG A 115 -5.30 7.81 8.85
C ARG A 115 -5.34 9.29 9.24
N GLU A 116 -5.43 9.59 10.53
CA GLU A 116 -5.44 10.96 11.03
C GLU A 116 -4.13 11.69 10.67
N TYR A 117 -2.98 11.10 10.97
CA TYR A 117 -1.69 11.72 10.67
C TYR A 117 -1.49 11.97 9.17
N LEU A 118 -1.85 11.00 8.34
CA LEU A 118 -1.74 11.11 6.88
C LEU A 118 -2.71 12.19 6.36
N THR A 119 -3.97 12.18 6.80
CA THR A 119 -4.99 13.18 6.40
C THR A 119 -4.58 14.59 6.83
N ASN A 120 -4.09 14.76 8.06
CA ASN A 120 -3.61 16.05 8.57
C ASN A 120 -2.40 16.54 7.78
N THR A 121 -1.47 15.63 7.44
CA THR A 121 -0.30 15.96 6.60
C THR A 121 -0.74 16.47 5.24
N LEU A 122 -1.61 15.74 4.54
CA LEU A 122 -2.14 16.16 3.23
C LEU A 122 -2.90 17.49 3.31
N THR A 123 -3.80 17.63 4.29
CA THR A 123 -4.63 18.83 4.46
C THR A 123 -3.80 20.06 4.81
N SER A 124 -2.66 19.89 5.50
CA SER A 124 -1.72 20.98 5.78
C SER A 124 -1.05 21.53 4.52
N GLN A 125 -0.88 20.70 3.49
CA GLN A 125 -0.29 21.11 2.20
C GLN A 125 -1.36 21.69 1.28
N VAL A 126 -2.51 21.02 1.18
CA VAL A 126 -3.64 21.43 0.34
C VAL A 126 -4.93 21.36 1.17
N PRO A 127 -5.40 22.50 1.70
CA PRO A 127 -6.61 22.55 2.51
C PRO A 127 -7.83 21.97 1.79
N GLY A 128 -8.64 21.19 2.51
CA GLY A 128 -9.85 20.55 1.98
C GLY A 128 -9.59 19.24 1.22
N THR A 129 -8.36 18.74 1.19
CA THR A 129 -8.05 17.42 0.62
C THR A 129 -8.73 16.31 1.41
N GLY A 130 -9.57 15.52 0.73
CA GLY A 130 -10.18 14.32 1.29
C GLY A 130 -9.33 13.08 1.01
N VAL A 131 -9.34 12.13 1.96
CA VAL A 131 -8.75 10.79 1.80
C VAL A 131 -9.87 9.76 1.69
N GLU A 132 -9.98 9.11 0.54
CA GLU A 132 -11.06 8.15 0.27
C GLU A 132 -10.74 6.76 0.83
N TRP A 133 -9.51 6.27 0.63
CA TRP A 133 -9.02 5.00 1.17
C TRP A 133 -7.51 5.03 1.36
N ILE A 134 -7.00 4.23 2.29
CA ILE A 134 -5.58 4.01 2.57
C ILE A 134 -5.30 2.51 2.51
N TRP A 135 -4.25 2.11 1.80
CA TRP A 135 -3.78 0.73 1.78
C TRP A 135 -2.32 0.67 2.22
N VAL A 136 -2.04 -0.11 3.26
CA VAL A 136 -0.67 -0.45 3.68
C VAL A 136 -0.15 -1.57 2.77
N ALA A 137 0.77 -1.21 1.88
CA ALA A 137 1.17 -2.06 0.74
C ALA A 137 1.97 -3.30 1.19
N GLU A 138 2.82 -3.14 2.20
CA GLU A 138 3.69 -4.18 2.74
C GLU A 138 3.92 -3.98 4.25
N ALA A 139 4.63 -4.90 4.89
CA ALA A 139 4.94 -4.81 6.31
C ALA A 139 5.76 -3.52 6.63
N PRO A 140 5.41 -2.78 7.69
CA PRO A 140 6.19 -1.62 8.12
C PRO A 140 7.63 -1.97 8.52
N GLY A 141 8.53 -1.02 8.29
CA GLY A 141 9.89 -1.07 8.83
C GLY A 141 9.98 -0.21 10.10
N HIS A 142 10.80 -0.62 11.06
CA HIS A 142 11.01 0.18 12.27
C HIS A 142 12.46 0.17 12.74
N GLN A 143 12.85 1.23 13.44
CA GLN A 143 14.13 1.32 14.15
C GLN A 143 13.93 1.97 15.51
N VAL A 144 14.60 1.41 16.51
CA VAL A 144 14.54 1.89 17.89
C VAL A 144 15.88 2.48 18.31
N ALA A 145 15.82 3.46 19.21
CA ALA A 145 16.98 3.92 19.96
C ALA A 145 16.59 4.10 21.43
N GLY A 146 17.54 3.81 22.32
CA GLY A 146 17.30 3.79 23.75
C GLY A 146 18.56 4.05 24.55
N LYS A 147 18.40 4.09 25.86
CA LYS A 147 19.49 4.19 26.83
C LYS A 147 19.53 2.94 27.70
N PRO A 148 20.71 2.49 28.15
CA PRO A 148 20.80 1.37 29.08
C PRO A 148 20.08 1.69 30.39
N ALA A 149 19.45 0.67 30.96
CA ALA A 149 18.84 0.64 32.29
C ALA A 149 19.54 -0.41 33.16
N GLU A 150 19.11 -0.55 34.42
CA GLU A 150 19.54 -1.64 35.29
C GLU A 150 19.12 -3.01 34.71
N ASP A 151 19.77 -4.08 35.15
CA ASP A 151 19.46 -5.47 34.78
C ASP A 151 19.49 -5.77 33.27
N ASP A 152 20.47 -5.21 32.54
CA ASP A 152 20.64 -5.36 31.09
C ASP A 152 19.40 -4.95 30.25
N GLN A 153 18.54 -4.09 30.82
CA GLN A 153 17.38 -3.56 30.11
C GLN A 153 17.73 -2.32 29.28
N ILE A 154 16.88 -2.01 28.30
CA ILE A 154 16.96 -0.80 27.49
C ILE A 154 15.67 -0.01 27.69
N ILE A 155 15.80 1.26 28.07
CA ILE A 155 14.69 2.20 28.03
C ILE A 155 14.63 2.77 26.62
N LEU A 156 13.51 2.51 25.93
CA LEU A 156 13.24 3.07 24.61
C LEU A 156 13.04 4.59 24.72
N THR A 157 13.84 5.37 23.99
CA THR A 157 13.75 6.84 23.99
C THR A 157 13.27 7.38 22.66
N ARG A 158 13.49 6.65 21.56
CA ARG A 158 13.09 7.04 20.20
C ARG A 158 12.64 5.83 19.41
N LEU A 159 11.69 6.05 18.51
CA LEU A 159 11.19 5.05 17.57
C LEU A 159 10.93 5.71 16.24
N ALA A 160 11.38 5.07 15.17
CA ALA A 160 11.01 5.36 13.81
C ALA A 160 10.18 4.22 13.24
N VAL A 161 9.07 4.54 12.57
CA VAL A 161 8.25 3.59 11.82
C VAL A 161 8.05 4.14 10.42
N GLY A 162 8.27 3.32 9.40
CA GLY A 162 7.97 3.61 8.00
C GLY A 162 6.85 2.69 7.53
N ILE A 163 5.77 3.27 7.04
CA ILE A 163 4.58 2.56 6.59
C ILE A 163 4.45 2.75 5.08
N PRO A 164 4.76 1.74 4.26
CA PRO A 164 4.58 1.82 2.82
C PRO A 164 3.10 1.84 2.49
N PHE A 165 2.67 2.80 1.68
CA PHE A 165 1.26 3.04 1.46
C PHE A 165 0.94 3.34 0.00
N ALA A 166 -0.33 3.11 -0.33
CA ALA A 166 -1.03 3.83 -1.38
C ALA A 166 -2.28 4.49 -0.78
N VAL A 167 -2.65 5.65 -1.29
CA VAL A 167 -3.81 6.43 -0.81
C VAL A 167 -4.52 7.10 -1.96
N SER A 168 -5.84 6.99 -2.00
CA SER A 168 -6.67 7.81 -2.89
C SER A 168 -7.00 9.13 -2.22
N VAL A 169 -6.71 10.22 -2.92
CA VAL A 169 -6.95 11.58 -2.46
C VAL A 169 -7.81 12.32 -3.48
N ARG A 170 -8.61 13.25 -2.97
CA ARG A 170 -9.35 14.20 -3.78
C ARG A 170 -9.20 15.59 -3.18
N ALA A 171 -8.41 16.43 -3.85
CA ALA A 171 -8.30 17.84 -3.52
C ALA A 171 -9.49 18.62 -4.10
N PRO A 172 -9.85 19.78 -3.53
CA PRO A 172 -10.90 20.63 -4.09
C PRO A 172 -10.62 20.98 -5.55
N GLU A 173 -11.64 20.84 -6.41
CA GLU A 173 -11.59 21.17 -7.85
C GLU A 173 -10.58 20.33 -8.67
N ARG A 174 -10.07 19.22 -8.12
CA ARG A 174 -9.18 18.30 -8.83
C ARG A 174 -9.80 16.92 -9.03
N GLU A 175 -9.27 16.21 -10.00
CA GLU A 175 -9.55 14.78 -10.20
C GLU A 175 -8.99 13.96 -9.03
N ARG A 176 -9.41 12.69 -8.94
CA ARG A 176 -8.85 11.79 -7.93
C ARG A 176 -7.41 11.47 -8.33
N GLU A 177 -6.52 11.52 -7.35
CA GLU A 177 -5.15 11.06 -7.52
C GLU A 177 -4.87 9.91 -6.55
N VAL A 178 -4.06 8.94 -6.99
CA VAL A 178 -3.53 7.91 -6.11
C VAL A 178 -2.07 8.20 -5.85
N LEU A 179 -1.75 8.50 -4.59
CA LEU A 179 -0.38 8.73 -4.14
C LEU A 179 0.18 7.45 -3.53
N ALA A 180 1.46 7.18 -3.76
CA ALA A 180 2.15 6.04 -3.16
C ALA A 180 3.54 6.44 -2.69
N GLY A 181 4.07 5.72 -1.69
CA GLY A 181 5.38 5.97 -1.11
C GLY A 181 5.45 5.41 0.30
N THR A 182 6.29 6.03 1.14
CA THR A 182 6.45 5.63 2.55
C THR A 182 6.06 6.75 3.49
N PHE A 183 5.20 6.45 4.45
CA PHE A 183 4.80 7.38 5.51
C PHE A 183 5.63 7.11 6.75
N SER A 184 6.55 8.02 7.06
CA SER A 184 7.45 7.88 8.20
C SER A 184 6.89 8.62 9.42
N ILE A 185 6.84 7.94 10.56
CA ILE A 185 6.41 8.48 11.85
C ILE A 185 7.54 8.28 12.85
N ILE A 186 8.02 9.38 13.43
CA ILE A 186 9.17 9.39 14.34
C ILE A 186 8.75 9.97 15.68
N TRP A 187 8.96 9.19 16.74
CA TRP A 187 8.78 9.60 18.13
C TRP A 187 10.13 9.80 18.81
N ALA A 188 10.21 10.81 19.68
CA ALA A 188 11.36 11.07 20.55
C ALA A 188 10.93 11.46 21.96
N GLY A 189 11.73 11.08 22.95
CA GLY A 189 11.39 11.27 24.36
C GLY A 189 10.27 10.32 24.81
N LEU A 190 10.28 9.07 24.31
CA LEU A 190 9.31 8.03 24.72
C LEU A 190 9.39 7.68 26.22
N ASP A 191 10.47 8.07 26.89
CA ASP A 191 10.69 7.98 28.32
C ASP A 191 10.28 9.25 29.10
N GLU A 192 9.70 10.23 28.40
CA GLU A 192 9.20 11.49 28.98
C GLU A 192 7.66 11.49 29.00
N THR A 193 7.06 12.42 29.76
CA THR A 193 5.59 12.53 29.85
C THR A 193 4.95 13.07 28.57
N GLU A 194 5.71 13.81 27.76
CA GLU A 194 5.24 14.45 26.53
C GLU A 194 6.20 14.12 25.36
N PRO A 195 6.08 12.91 24.79
CA PRO A 195 6.92 12.53 23.65
C PRO A 195 6.64 13.44 22.45
N ARG A 196 7.71 13.82 21.77
CA ARG A 196 7.66 14.62 20.54
C ARG A 196 7.44 13.68 19.35
N LEU A 197 6.66 14.17 18.39
CA LEU A 197 6.28 13.43 17.19
C LEU A 197 6.55 14.27 15.95
N ARG A 198 7.07 13.64 14.90
CA ARG A 198 7.10 14.24 13.56
C ARG A 198 6.84 13.19 12.50
N VAL A 199 6.20 13.63 11.41
CA VAL A 199 5.84 12.77 10.28
C VAL A 199 6.45 13.29 8.98
N TRP A 200 6.71 12.37 8.06
CA TRP A 200 7.15 12.64 6.70
C TRP A 200 6.32 11.84 5.71
N LEU A 201 5.92 12.49 4.62
CA LEU A 201 5.22 11.88 3.50
C LEU A 201 6.20 11.74 2.33
N ASP A 202 6.90 10.61 2.28
CA ASP A 202 7.95 10.36 1.29
C ASP A 202 7.33 9.73 0.04
N LEU A 203 6.76 10.58 -0.82
CA LEU A 203 6.13 10.14 -2.06
C LEU A 203 7.15 9.52 -3.01
N TRP A 204 6.77 8.40 -3.61
CA TRP A 204 7.57 7.61 -4.56
C TRP A 204 8.83 6.94 -3.99
N GLU A 205 9.10 7.12 -2.70
CA GLU A 205 10.23 6.50 -2.03
C GLU A 205 9.84 5.16 -1.38
N SER A 206 10.78 4.21 -1.43
CA SER A 206 10.60 2.87 -0.87
C SER A 206 10.77 2.85 0.66
N LEU A 207 10.33 1.75 1.28
CA LEU A 207 10.58 1.52 2.70
C LEU A 207 12.08 1.50 3.02
N GLU A 208 12.87 0.85 2.17
CA GLU A 208 14.33 0.75 2.32
C GLU A 208 14.97 2.14 2.39
N TRP A 209 14.59 3.03 1.46
CA TRP A 209 15.06 4.42 1.47
C TRP A 209 14.66 5.14 2.76
N ALA A 210 13.41 4.99 3.21
CA ALA A 210 12.92 5.63 4.43
C ALA A 210 13.68 5.14 5.68
N VAL A 211 13.97 3.85 5.75
CA VAL A 211 14.76 3.24 6.84
C VAL A 211 16.17 3.83 6.88
N GLU A 212 16.81 4.07 5.74
CA GLU A 212 18.11 4.77 5.69
C GLU A 212 18.04 6.19 6.27
N GLN A 213 16.87 6.85 6.22
CA GLN A 213 16.68 8.19 6.78
C GLN A 213 16.39 8.18 8.29
N PHE A 214 16.01 7.04 8.87
CA PHE A 214 15.60 6.96 10.28
C PHE A 214 16.65 7.48 11.26
N PRO A 215 17.96 7.16 11.15
CA PRO A 215 18.96 7.69 12.06
C PRO A 215 18.97 9.22 12.08
N THR A 216 19.00 9.86 10.90
CA THR A 216 19.00 11.32 10.77
C THR A 216 17.72 11.93 11.32
N ARG A 217 16.56 11.41 10.91
CA ARG A 217 15.25 11.93 11.35
C ARG A 217 15.03 11.75 12.84
N MET A 218 15.48 10.63 13.41
CA MET A 218 15.47 10.42 14.84
C MET A 218 16.31 11.47 15.56
N TYR A 219 17.39 12.04 15.00
CA TYR A 219 18.10 13.16 15.64
C TYR A 219 17.39 14.51 15.48
N GLU A 220 16.63 14.69 14.39
CA GLU A 220 15.90 15.92 14.11
C GLU A 220 14.65 16.12 14.98
N VAL A 221 14.06 15.02 15.47
CA VAL A 221 12.91 15.08 16.39
C VAL A 221 13.37 15.41 17.79
#